data_AF-A0A2J8WS81-F1
#
_entry.id   AF-A0A2J8WS81-F1
#
_cell.length_a   1.000
_cell.length_b   1.000
_cell.length_c   1.000
_cell.angle_alpha   90.00
_cell.angle_beta   90.00
_cell.angle_gamma   90.00
#
_symmetry.space_group_name_H-M   'P 1'
#
loop_
_entity.id
_entity.type
_entity.pdbx_description
1 polymer ?
#
loop_
_entity_poly.entity_id
_entity_poly.type
_entity_poly.pdbx_seq_one_letter_code
_entity_poly.pdbx_strand_id
1 'polypeptide(L)'
;MACWPQLRLLLWKNLTFRRRQTCQLLLEVAWPLFIFLILISVRLSYPPYEQHECHFPNKAMPSAGTLPWVQGIICNANNPCFRYPTPGEAPGVVGNFNKSIVSRLFSDARRLLLYSQKDTSMKDMRKVLRTLQQIKKSSSNLKLQDFLVDNETFSGFLYHNLSLTKSTVDKMLRADVILHKVFLQGYQLHLSSLCNGSKSEEMIQLGDQEVSELCGLPREKLAAAERVLRSNVDILKPILRTLNSTSPLPSKELAEATKTLLHSLGTLAQELFSMRSWSDMRQEVMFLTNVNSSSSSTQIYQAVSRIVCGHPEGGGLKIKSLNWYEDNNYKALFGGNGTEEDAETFYDNSTTPYCNDLMKNLESSPLSRIIWKALKPLLVGKILYTPDTPATRQVMAEVNKTFQELAVFHDLEGMWEELSPKIWTFMENSQEMDLVR
;
A
#
# COMPACT_ATOMS: atom_id res chain seq x y z
N MET A 1 -61.25 -36.38 70.73
CA MET A 1 -61.82 -35.09 70.29
C MET A 1 -61.80 -35.05 68.77
N ALA A 2 -62.97 -35.07 68.14
CA ALA A 2 -63.06 -35.17 66.68
C ALA A 2 -62.94 -33.76 66.04
N CYS A 3 -61.71 -33.27 65.91
CA CYS A 3 -61.44 -31.96 65.29
C CYS A 3 -61.65 -31.96 63.77
N TRP A 4 -61.50 -33.12 63.12
CA TRP A 4 -61.67 -33.29 61.67
C TRP A 4 -63.09 -32.99 61.14
N PRO A 5 -64.19 -33.51 61.72
CA PRO A 5 -65.53 -33.17 61.25
C PRO A 5 -65.87 -31.68 61.42
N GLN A 6 -65.35 -31.04 62.47
CA GLN A 6 -65.51 -29.59 62.69
C GLN A 6 -64.75 -28.77 61.63
N LEU A 7 -63.52 -29.15 61.31
CA LEU A 7 -62.73 -28.54 60.22
C LEU A 7 -63.40 -28.74 58.86
N ARG A 8 -63.92 -29.95 58.58
CA ARG A 8 -64.64 -30.25 57.34
C ARG A 8 -65.90 -29.40 57.17
N LEU A 9 -66.66 -29.19 58.25
CA LEU A 9 -67.84 -28.34 58.22
C LEU A 9 -67.46 -26.86 57.99
N LEU A 10 -66.36 -26.40 58.58
CA LEU A 10 -65.85 -25.04 58.40
C LEU A 10 -65.34 -24.80 56.97
N LEU A 11 -64.60 -25.75 56.40
CA LEU A 11 -64.20 -25.73 54.98
C LEU A 11 -65.41 -25.81 54.05
N TRP A 12 -66.41 -26.66 54.35
CA TRP A 12 -67.65 -26.74 53.59
C TRP A 12 -68.39 -25.41 53.59
N LYS A 13 -68.50 -24.74 54.74
CA LYS A 13 -69.10 -23.41 54.86
C LYS A 13 -68.36 -22.39 54.00
N ASN A 14 -67.03 -22.33 54.09
CA ASN A 14 -66.21 -21.39 53.31
C ASN A 14 -66.26 -21.65 51.80
N LEU A 15 -66.20 -22.92 51.38
CA LEU A 15 -66.34 -23.32 49.98
C LEU A 15 -67.75 -23.04 49.46
N THR A 16 -68.78 -23.27 50.27
CA THR A 16 -70.17 -23.00 49.87
C THR A 16 -70.42 -21.50 49.73
N PHE A 17 -69.80 -20.65 50.57
CA PHE A 17 -69.85 -19.20 50.39
C PHE A 17 -69.23 -18.77 49.06
N ARG A 18 -68.03 -19.25 48.73
CA ARG A 18 -67.38 -18.96 47.44
C ARG A 18 -68.14 -19.54 46.24
N ARG A 19 -68.74 -20.73 46.39
CA ARG A 19 -69.59 -21.37 45.36
C ARG A 19 -70.89 -20.60 45.10
N ARG A 20 -71.47 -19.97 46.13
CA ARG A 20 -72.68 -19.12 45.99
C ARG A 20 -72.36 -17.74 45.39
N GLN A 21 -71.12 -17.27 45.52
CA GLN A 21 -70.62 -16.02 44.92
C GLN A 21 -69.86 -16.29 43.61
N THR A 22 -70.58 -16.77 42.60
CA THR A 22 -70.01 -17.21 41.31
C THR A 22 -69.16 -16.13 40.61
N CYS A 23 -69.58 -14.86 40.63
CA CYS A 23 -68.83 -13.77 40.01
C CYS A 23 -67.46 -13.52 40.67
N GLN A 24 -67.40 -13.57 42.01
CA GLN A 24 -66.15 -13.34 42.74
C GLN A 24 -65.17 -14.50 42.53
N LEU A 25 -65.67 -15.74 42.48
CA LEU A 25 -64.86 -16.91 42.16
C LEU A 25 -64.32 -16.89 40.72
N LEU A 26 -65.14 -16.45 39.75
CA LEU A 26 -64.68 -16.27 38.36
C LEU A 26 -63.63 -15.19 38.24
N LEU A 27 -63.78 -14.04 38.91
CA LEU A 27 -62.78 -12.98 38.91
C LEU A 27 -61.48 -13.43 39.59
N GLU A 28 -61.57 -14.13 40.72
CA GLU A 28 -60.41 -14.65 41.45
C GLU A 28 -59.58 -15.65 40.61
N VAL A 29 -60.22 -16.43 39.73
CA VAL A 29 -59.55 -17.38 38.81
C VAL A 29 -59.12 -16.71 37.50
N ALA A 30 -59.94 -15.83 36.92
CA ALA A 30 -59.66 -15.20 35.63
C ALA A 30 -58.63 -14.07 35.71
N TRP A 31 -58.57 -13.36 36.84
CA TRP A 31 -57.61 -12.28 37.05
C TRP A 31 -56.14 -12.71 36.88
N PRO A 32 -55.63 -13.76 37.56
CA PRO A 32 -54.26 -14.21 37.35
C PRO A 32 -54.03 -14.72 35.91
N LEU A 33 -55.01 -15.40 35.31
CA LEU A 33 -54.92 -15.85 33.91
C LEU A 33 -54.76 -14.68 32.95
N PHE A 34 -55.54 -13.61 33.14
CA PHE A 34 -55.46 -12.40 32.32
C PHE A 34 -54.09 -11.71 32.46
N ILE A 35 -53.58 -11.58 33.69
CA ILE A 35 -52.23 -11.02 33.94
C ILE A 35 -51.15 -11.89 33.28
N PHE A 36 -51.22 -13.22 33.38
CA PHE A 36 -50.26 -14.10 32.71
C PHE A 36 -50.36 -14.05 31.19
N LEU A 37 -51.57 -13.88 30.63
CA LEU A 37 -51.76 -13.69 29.18
C LEU A 37 -51.15 -12.37 28.68
N ILE A 38 -51.24 -11.30 29.47
CA ILE A 38 -50.53 -10.05 29.15
C ILE A 38 -49.02 -10.27 29.24
N LEU A 39 -48.52 -10.91 30.30
CA LEU A 39 -47.09 -11.15 30.47
C LEU A 39 -46.50 -12.04 29.36
N ILE A 40 -47.21 -13.10 28.92
CA ILE A 40 -46.75 -13.93 27.81
C ILE A 40 -46.81 -13.16 26.49
N SER A 41 -47.80 -12.28 26.28
CA SER A 41 -47.87 -11.43 25.09
C SER A 41 -46.68 -10.45 25.04
N VAL A 42 -46.34 -9.82 26.17
CA VAL A 42 -45.13 -9.01 26.31
C VAL A 42 -43.89 -9.85 26.03
N ARG A 43 -43.79 -11.06 26.60
CA ARG A 43 -42.64 -11.95 26.37
C ARG A 43 -42.52 -12.38 24.91
N LEU A 44 -43.62 -12.68 24.22
CA LEU A 44 -43.64 -13.04 22.80
C LEU A 44 -43.24 -11.87 21.90
N SER A 45 -43.46 -10.63 22.35
CA SER A 45 -43.00 -9.42 21.66
C SER A 45 -41.48 -9.24 21.74
N TYR A 46 -40.82 -9.88 22.71
CA TYR A 46 -39.36 -9.84 22.91
C TYR A 46 -38.75 -11.25 22.77
N PRO A 47 -38.53 -11.73 21.53
CA PRO A 47 -37.88 -13.02 21.31
C PRO A 47 -36.47 -13.03 21.92
N PRO A 48 -35.94 -14.22 22.30
CA PRO A 48 -34.57 -14.34 22.78
C PRO A 48 -33.59 -13.87 21.69
N TYR A 49 -32.59 -13.10 22.11
CA TYR A 49 -31.52 -12.64 21.24
C TYR A 49 -30.33 -13.60 21.36
N GLU A 50 -30.20 -14.47 20.36
CA GLU A 50 -29.10 -15.44 20.32
C GLU A 50 -27.79 -14.75 19.93
N GLN A 51 -26.74 -15.04 20.68
CA GLN A 51 -25.37 -14.59 20.42
C GLN A 51 -24.44 -15.78 20.46
N HIS A 52 -23.53 -15.85 19.49
CA HIS A 52 -22.47 -16.86 19.51
C HIS A 52 -21.41 -16.50 20.55
N GLU A 53 -20.53 -17.45 20.88
CA GLU A 53 -19.31 -17.15 21.63
C GLU A 53 -18.54 -16.05 20.89
N CYS A 54 -18.28 -14.96 21.61
CA CYS A 54 -17.84 -13.72 21.02
C CYS A 54 -16.39 -13.44 21.36
N HIS A 55 -15.57 -13.31 20.33
CA HIS A 55 -14.16 -12.97 20.42
C HIS A 55 -13.93 -11.56 19.90
N PHE A 56 -13.09 -10.79 20.59
CA PHE A 56 -12.86 -9.39 20.29
C PHE A 56 -11.42 -9.17 19.83
N PRO A 57 -11.22 -8.32 18.81
CA PRO A 57 -9.87 -7.92 18.45
C PRO A 57 -9.30 -7.01 19.54
N ASN A 58 -8.01 -7.15 19.84
CA ASN A 58 -7.32 -6.25 20.74
C ASN A 58 -7.25 -4.81 20.20
N LYS A 59 -7.33 -3.83 21.09
CA LYS A 59 -7.09 -2.43 20.79
C LYS A 59 -5.73 -2.03 21.32
N ALA A 60 -4.84 -1.59 20.43
CA ALA A 60 -3.56 -1.05 20.83
C ALA A 60 -3.76 0.33 21.47
N MET A 61 -2.98 0.63 22.50
CA MET A 61 -2.85 1.98 23.06
C MET A 61 -1.66 2.70 22.40
N PRO A 62 -1.58 4.05 22.47
CA PRO A 62 -0.50 4.81 21.82
C PRO A 62 0.92 4.32 22.19
N SER A 63 1.11 3.80 23.40
CA SER A 63 2.40 3.26 23.87
C SER A 63 2.87 2.00 23.13
N ALA A 64 1.98 1.29 22.45
CA ALA A 64 2.34 0.14 21.61
C ALA A 64 2.87 0.57 20.22
N GLY A 65 2.76 1.86 19.89
CA GLY A 65 3.12 2.45 18.61
C GLY A 65 1.93 3.18 17.98
N THR A 66 2.22 4.28 17.28
CA THR A 66 1.22 5.10 16.60
C THR A 66 0.44 4.34 15.53
N LEU A 67 1.13 3.57 14.68
CA LEU A 67 0.49 2.78 13.62
C LEU A 67 -0.53 1.74 14.15
N PRO A 68 -0.17 0.80 15.05
CA PRO A 68 -1.14 -0.18 15.55
C PRO A 68 -2.29 0.48 16.33
N TRP A 69 -2.05 1.61 16.99
CA TRP A 69 -3.09 2.39 17.66
C TRP A 69 -4.10 2.99 16.67
N VAL A 70 -3.63 3.70 15.64
CA VAL A 70 -4.49 4.27 14.59
C VAL A 70 -5.24 3.17 13.84
N GLN A 71 -4.59 2.04 13.54
CA GLN A 71 -5.26 0.86 12.99
C GLN A 71 -6.34 0.33 13.94
N GLY A 72 -6.10 0.32 15.25
CA GLY A 72 -7.10 -0.03 16.26
C GLY A 72 -8.33 0.90 16.24
N ILE A 73 -8.13 2.21 16.08
CA ILE A 73 -9.22 3.19 15.95
C ILE A 73 -10.04 2.93 14.68
N ILE A 74 -9.38 2.77 13.53
CA ILE A 74 -10.06 2.67 12.24
C ILE A 74 -10.74 1.29 12.08
N CYS A 75 -10.04 0.21 12.42
CA CYS A 75 -10.49 -1.15 12.16
C CYS A 75 -11.45 -1.69 13.23
N ASN A 76 -11.25 -1.29 14.50
CA ASN A 76 -11.99 -1.87 15.63
C ASN A 76 -12.97 -0.86 16.26
N ALA A 77 -13.38 0.19 15.54
CA ALA A 77 -14.33 1.20 16.04
C ALA A 77 -15.66 0.58 16.51
N ASN A 78 -16.16 -0.40 15.76
CA ASN A 78 -17.46 -1.04 16.01
C ASN A 78 -17.41 -2.25 16.95
N ASN A 79 -16.24 -2.58 17.53
CA ASN A 79 -16.04 -3.81 18.31
C ASN A 79 -16.69 -5.04 17.65
N PRO A 80 -16.31 -5.39 16.40
CA PRO A 80 -16.93 -6.50 15.70
C PRO A 80 -16.74 -7.80 16.47
N CYS A 81 -17.82 -8.56 16.62
CA CYS A 81 -17.80 -9.83 17.33
C CYS A 81 -17.45 -10.97 16.39
N PHE A 82 -16.31 -11.62 16.62
CA PHE A 82 -15.89 -12.79 15.86
C PHE A 82 -16.38 -14.07 16.52
N ARG A 83 -16.80 -15.04 15.72
CA ARG A 83 -17.21 -16.38 16.20
C ARG A 83 -16.04 -17.24 16.67
N TYR A 84 -14.84 -16.92 16.24
CA TYR A 84 -13.63 -17.68 16.56
C TYR A 84 -12.55 -16.74 17.13
N PRO A 85 -11.65 -17.25 17.99
CA PRO A 85 -10.57 -16.46 18.57
C PRO A 85 -9.75 -15.73 17.51
N THR A 86 -9.55 -14.43 17.72
CA THR A 86 -8.64 -13.66 16.86
C THR A 86 -7.18 -13.99 17.20
N PRO A 87 -6.23 -13.86 16.26
CA PRO A 87 -4.82 -14.15 16.53
C PRO A 87 -4.24 -13.42 17.74
N GLY A 88 -4.76 -12.23 18.06
CA GLY A 88 -4.36 -11.44 19.24
C GLY A 88 -4.82 -11.98 20.59
N GLU A 89 -5.75 -12.96 20.62
CA GLU A 89 -6.13 -13.68 21.86
C GLU A 89 -5.20 -14.87 22.13
N ALA A 90 -4.37 -15.26 21.17
CA ALA A 90 -3.44 -16.37 21.32
C ALA A 90 -2.20 -15.96 22.16
N PRO A 91 -1.68 -16.85 23.02
CA PRO A 91 -0.47 -16.55 23.78
C PRO A 91 0.72 -16.32 22.84
N GLY A 92 1.46 -15.23 23.06
CA GLY A 92 2.68 -14.89 22.32
C GLY A 92 2.48 -14.08 21.03
N VAL A 93 1.28 -14.06 20.44
CA VAL A 93 0.98 -13.23 19.24
C VAL A 93 0.08 -12.07 19.64
N VAL A 94 0.60 -10.85 19.55
CA VAL A 94 -0.15 -9.63 19.91
C VAL A 94 -0.70 -8.90 18.67
N GLY A 95 -0.09 -9.08 17.51
CA GLY A 95 -0.42 -8.32 16.30
C GLY A 95 -1.56 -8.94 15.47
N ASN A 96 -2.70 -8.25 15.39
CA ASN A 96 -3.81 -8.62 14.51
C ASN A 96 -3.68 -8.08 13.07
N PHE A 97 -2.77 -7.13 12.83
CA PHE A 97 -2.71 -6.35 11.58
C PHE A 97 -1.56 -6.73 10.64
N ASN A 98 -0.88 -7.87 10.84
CA ASN A 98 0.25 -8.30 9.98
C ASN A 98 -0.13 -8.48 8.50
N LYS A 99 -1.41 -8.72 8.20
CA LYS A 99 -1.92 -8.82 6.82
C LYS A 99 -2.25 -7.46 6.19
N SER A 100 -2.29 -6.37 6.97
CA SER A 100 -2.59 -5.04 6.43
C SER A 100 -1.53 -4.60 5.42
N ILE A 101 -1.98 -3.96 4.34
CA ILE A 101 -1.07 -3.44 3.31
C ILE A 101 -0.21 -2.33 3.92
N VAL A 102 -0.80 -1.49 4.78
CA VAL A 102 -0.08 -0.40 5.47
C VAL A 102 1.04 -0.94 6.36
N SER A 103 0.79 -1.97 7.19
CA SER A 103 1.86 -2.55 8.02
C SER A 103 2.96 -3.19 7.16
N ARG A 104 2.61 -3.83 6.04
CA ARG A 104 3.60 -4.37 5.10
C ARG A 104 4.42 -3.27 4.45
N LEU A 105 3.82 -2.14 4.09
CA LEU A 105 4.50 -1.00 3.49
C LEU A 105 5.55 -0.39 4.45
N PHE A 106 5.22 -0.19 5.73
CA PHE A 106 6.20 0.28 6.71
C PHE A 106 7.30 -0.77 6.99
N SER A 107 6.96 -2.07 6.97
CA SER A 107 7.96 -3.14 7.05
C SER A 107 8.92 -3.11 5.86
N ASP A 108 8.42 -2.90 4.64
CA ASP A 108 9.22 -2.82 3.43
C ASP A 108 10.06 -1.54 3.41
N ALA A 109 9.53 -0.40 3.87
CA ALA A 109 10.30 0.82 4.07
C ALA A 109 11.47 0.61 5.04
N ARG A 110 11.23 -0.09 6.16
CA ARG A 110 12.31 -0.47 7.09
C ARG A 110 13.35 -1.37 6.42
N ARG A 111 12.92 -2.36 5.63
CA ARG A 111 13.84 -3.24 4.88
C ARG A 111 14.68 -2.44 3.88
N LEU A 112 14.08 -1.54 3.12
CA LEU A 112 14.79 -0.67 2.18
C LEU A 112 15.83 0.22 2.86
N LEU A 113 15.48 0.84 3.99
CA LEU A 113 16.41 1.68 4.76
C LEU A 113 17.60 0.85 5.29
N LEU A 114 17.32 -0.36 5.81
CA LEU A 114 18.37 -1.27 6.30
C LEU A 114 19.25 -1.80 5.17
N TYR A 115 18.68 -2.08 4.01
CA TYR A 115 19.41 -2.49 2.82
C TYR A 115 20.27 -1.34 2.28
N SER A 116 19.68 -0.15 2.11
CA SER A 116 20.35 1.05 1.61
C SER A 116 21.58 1.44 2.44
N GLN A 117 21.55 1.21 3.76
CA GLN A 117 22.71 1.45 4.63
C GLN A 117 23.93 0.58 4.26
N LYS A 118 23.71 -0.61 3.72
CA LYS A 118 24.75 -1.57 3.32
C LYS A 118 25.06 -1.54 1.83
N ASP A 119 24.22 -0.88 1.04
CA ASP A 119 24.31 -0.91 -0.41
C ASP A 119 25.52 -0.12 -0.93
N THR A 120 26.20 -0.70 -1.92
CA THR A 120 27.33 -0.08 -2.64
C THR A 120 26.99 0.21 -4.10
N SER A 121 25.80 -0.13 -4.58
CA SER A 121 25.37 0.00 -5.99
C SER A 121 25.73 1.36 -6.61
N MET A 122 25.38 2.47 -5.96
CA MET A 122 25.69 3.82 -6.43
C MET A 122 27.19 4.13 -6.47
N LYS A 123 27.96 3.57 -5.53
CA LYS A 123 29.43 3.72 -5.53
C LYS A 123 30.05 2.89 -6.66
N ASP A 124 29.51 1.70 -6.91
CA ASP A 124 29.96 0.80 -7.97
C ASP A 124 29.63 1.37 -9.36
N MET A 125 28.44 1.95 -9.56
CA MET A 125 28.09 2.71 -10.76
C MET A 125 29.09 3.84 -11.01
N ARG A 126 29.43 4.61 -9.98
CA ARG A 126 30.40 5.70 -10.08
C ARG A 126 31.81 5.18 -10.38
N LYS A 127 32.18 3.99 -9.88
CA LYS A 127 33.45 3.33 -10.22
C LYS A 127 33.49 2.94 -11.69
N VAL A 128 32.43 2.34 -12.22
CA VAL A 128 32.31 1.99 -13.65
C VAL A 128 32.35 3.24 -14.53
N LEU A 129 31.64 4.31 -14.16
CA LEU A 129 31.67 5.55 -14.93
C LEU A 129 33.09 6.17 -14.99
N ARG A 130 33.83 6.13 -13.88
CA ARG A 130 35.23 6.60 -13.82
C ARG A 130 36.16 5.75 -14.70
N THR A 131 36.04 4.42 -14.67
CA THR A 131 36.86 3.55 -15.52
C THR A 131 36.50 3.71 -17.00
N LEU A 132 35.21 3.85 -17.33
CA LEU A 132 34.74 4.19 -18.69
C LEU A 132 35.33 5.52 -19.18
N GLN A 133 35.41 6.54 -18.32
CA GLN A 133 35.97 7.83 -18.67
C GLN A 133 37.50 7.81 -18.85
N GLN A 134 38.20 6.91 -18.14
CA GLN A 134 39.62 6.65 -18.36
C GLN A 134 39.87 5.89 -19.68
N ILE A 135 39.01 4.91 -19.99
CA ILE A 135 39.07 4.15 -21.26
C ILE A 135 38.70 5.03 -22.45
N LYS A 136 37.81 6.01 -22.31
CA LYS A 136 37.56 7.01 -23.37
C LYS A 136 38.84 7.70 -23.86
N LYS A 137 39.85 7.85 -23.00
CA LYS A 137 41.16 8.44 -23.35
C LYS A 137 42.11 7.44 -24.02
N SER A 138 41.81 6.14 -23.97
CA SER A 138 42.62 5.05 -24.50
C SER A 138 41.80 4.30 -25.56
N SER A 139 42.02 4.59 -26.86
CA SER A 139 41.25 4.00 -27.96
C SER A 139 41.09 2.48 -27.81
N SER A 140 39.85 2.03 -27.56
CA SER A 140 39.53 0.61 -27.46
C SER A 140 39.35 0.03 -28.86
N ASN A 141 40.17 -0.94 -29.25
CA ASN A 141 40.10 -1.66 -30.53
C ASN A 141 38.95 -2.70 -30.55
N LEU A 142 37.74 -2.30 -30.17
CA LEU A 142 36.58 -3.20 -30.14
C LEU A 142 35.76 -3.07 -31.42
N LYS A 143 35.44 -4.22 -32.02
CA LYS A 143 34.69 -4.29 -33.27
C LYS A 143 33.22 -4.59 -33.02
N LEU A 144 32.34 -4.17 -33.92
CA LEU A 144 30.90 -4.44 -33.81
C LEU A 144 30.57 -5.93 -33.65
N GLN A 145 31.30 -6.80 -34.38
CA GLN A 145 31.18 -8.26 -34.26
C GLN A 145 31.40 -8.80 -32.83
N ASP A 146 32.17 -8.09 -32.00
CA ASP A 146 32.48 -8.56 -30.64
C ASP A 146 31.29 -8.38 -29.67
N PHE A 147 30.32 -7.54 -30.05
CA PHE A 147 29.06 -7.29 -29.33
C PHE A 147 27.90 -8.18 -29.80
N LEU A 148 28.02 -8.88 -30.93
CA LEU A 148 26.93 -9.72 -31.45
C LEU A 148 26.89 -11.07 -30.74
N VAL A 149 25.70 -11.63 -30.47
CA VAL A 149 25.48 -12.97 -29.87
C VAL A 149 26.05 -14.07 -30.78
N ASP A 150 26.48 -15.21 -30.20
CA ASP A 150 27.00 -16.33 -31.00
C ASP A 150 25.85 -16.95 -31.85
N ASN A 151 26.04 -17.11 -33.16
CA ASN A 151 25.02 -17.44 -34.17
C ASN A 151 24.04 -16.29 -34.46
N GLU A 152 24.56 -15.10 -34.70
CA GLU A 152 23.75 -13.93 -34.99
C GLU A 152 22.97 -14.07 -36.31
N THR A 153 21.72 -13.58 -36.30
CA THR A 153 20.88 -13.49 -37.52
C THR A 153 21.07 -12.18 -38.27
N PHE A 154 21.78 -11.22 -37.67
CA PHE A 154 21.95 -9.86 -38.18
C PHE A 154 22.78 -9.80 -39.47
N SER A 155 23.90 -10.53 -39.53
CA SER A 155 24.73 -10.63 -40.74
C SER A 155 23.90 -11.18 -41.91
N GLY A 156 23.18 -12.29 -41.69
CA GLY A 156 22.26 -12.86 -42.67
C GLY A 156 21.12 -11.91 -43.10
N PHE A 157 20.60 -11.09 -42.20
CA PHE A 157 19.57 -10.10 -42.51
C PHE A 157 20.10 -8.98 -43.43
N LEU A 158 21.31 -8.48 -43.18
CA LEU A 158 21.98 -7.50 -44.03
C LEU A 158 22.22 -8.05 -45.44
N TYR A 159 22.59 -9.33 -45.54
CA TYR A 159 22.82 -10.01 -46.81
C TYR A 159 21.55 -10.27 -47.62
N HIS A 160 20.57 -10.96 -47.01
CA HIS A 160 19.44 -11.51 -47.75
C HIS A 160 18.28 -10.52 -47.90
N ASN A 161 18.00 -9.70 -46.86
CA ASN A 161 16.82 -8.85 -46.84
C ASN A 161 17.11 -7.41 -47.27
N LEU A 162 18.35 -6.95 -47.02
CA LEU A 162 18.81 -5.62 -47.42
C LEU A 162 19.65 -5.63 -48.70
N SER A 163 20.00 -6.83 -49.20
CA SER A 163 20.77 -7.02 -50.44
C SER A 163 22.10 -6.25 -50.46
N LEU A 164 22.73 -6.08 -49.29
CA LEU A 164 24.04 -5.44 -49.16
C LEU A 164 25.15 -6.36 -49.66
N THR A 165 26.22 -5.77 -50.19
CA THR A 165 27.37 -6.55 -50.68
C THR A 165 28.19 -7.16 -49.53
N LYS A 166 28.84 -8.30 -49.80
CA LYS A 166 29.75 -8.96 -48.83
C LYS A 166 30.90 -8.12 -48.35
N SER A 167 31.42 -7.27 -49.23
CA SER A 167 32.41 -6.27 -48.85
C SER A 167 31.83 -5.26 -47.85
N THR A 168 30.63 -4.73 -48.08
CA THR A 168 30.01 -3.73 -47.19
C THR A 168 29.70 -4.31 -45.81
N VAL A 169 29.10 -5.51 -45.75
CA VAL A 169 28.71 -6.13 -44.47
C VAL A 169 29.93 -6.53 -43.64
N ASP A 170 30.98 -7.10 -44.25
CA ASP A 170 32.21 -7.45 -43.52
C ASP A 170 32.92 -6.20 -42.97
N LYS A 171 32.86 -5.07 -43.68
CA LYS A 171 33.37 -3.78 -43.19
C LYS A 171 32.52 -3.21 -42.06
N MET A 172 31.19 -3.32 -42.13
CA MET A 172 30.28 -2.91 -41.05
C MET A 172 30.50 -3.72 -39.77
N LEU A 173 30.69 -5.03 -39.88
CA LEU A 173 30.96 -5.90 -38.72
C LEU A 173 32.33 -5.62 -38.07
N ARG A 174 33.29 -5.10 -38.85
CA ARG A 174 34.63 -4.71 -38.40
C ARG A 174 34.77 -3.21 -38.08
N ALA A 175 33.66 -2.48 -38.08
CA ALA A 175 33.63 -1.08 -37.68
C ALA A 175 34.04 -0.93 -36.21
N ASP A 176 34.78 0.13 -35.91
CA ASP A 176 35.21 0.46 -34.55
C ASP A 176 34.04 1.03 -33.74
N VAL A 177 33.90 0.57 -32.50
CA VAL A 177 32.80 0.96 -31.62
C VAL A 177 33.34 1.68 -30.39
N ILE A 178 32.76 2.84 -30.07
CA ILE A 178 33.16 3.65 -28.92
C ILE A 178 32.46 3.13 -27.66
N LEU A 179 33.18 2.33 -26.87
CA LEU A 179 32.65 1.65 -25.67
C LEU A 179 31.94 2.60 -24.68
N HIS A 180 32.49 3.79 -24.43
CA HIS A 180 31.87 4.80 -23.54
C HIS A 180 30.45 5.20 -23.99
N LYS A 181 30.20 5.29 -25.31
CA LYS A 181 28.87 5.66 -25.81
C LYS A 181 27.92 4.47 -25.83
N VAL A 182 28.41 3.25 -26.08
CA VAL A 182 27.58 2.04 -26.00
C VAL A 182 26.98 1.88 -24.60
N PHE A 183 27.76 2.14 -23.55
CA PHE A 183 27.30 2.00 -22.16
C PHE A 183 26.31 3.07 -21.69
N LEU A 184 26.30 4.26 -22.30
CA LEU A 184 25.45 5.37 -21.86
C LEU A 184 24.29 5.66 -22.83
N GLN A 185 24.43 5.32 -24.10
CA GLN A 185 23.47 5.64 -25.16
C GLN A 185 23.08 4.39 -25.96
N GLY A 186 23.54 3.20 -25.57
CA GLY A 186 23.23 1.95 -26.26
C GLY A 186 21.72 1.65 -26.32
N TYR A 187 20.95 2.08 -25.32
CA TYR A 187 19.48 1.93 -25.34
C TYR A 187 18.79 2.84 -26.36
N GLN A 188 19.43 3.95 -26.77
CA GLN A 188 18.92 4.92 -27.76
C GLN A 188 19.39 4.63 -29.19
N LEU A 189 19.97 3.46 -29.45
CA LEU A 189 20.47 3.04 -30.76
C LEU A 189 19.38 3.09 -31.83
N HIS A 190 19.39 4.16 -32.61
CA HIS A 190 18.58 4.32 -33.81
C HIS A 190 19.49 4.32 -35.03
N LEU A 191 19.31 3.36 -35.95
CA LEU A 191 20.12 3.34 -37.17
C LEU A 191 19.88 4.57 -38.05
N SER A 192 18.74 5.23 -37.88
CA SER A 192 18.43 6.51 -38.54
C SER A 192 19.28 7.68 -38.05
N SER A 193 19.84 7.63 -36.83
CA SER A 193 20.67 8.72 -36.30
C SER A 193 22.07 8.75 -36.93
N LEU A 194 22.53 7.63 -37.50
CA LEU A 194 23.77 7.52 -38.28
C LEU A 194 23.70 8.32 -39.61
N CYS A 195 22.50 8.71 -40.04
CA CYS A 195 22.30 9.43 -41.30
C CYS A 195 22.32 10.95 -41.17
N ASN A 196 22.40 11.50 -39.95
CA ASN A 196 22.33 12.95 -39.68
C ASN A 196 23.69 13.67 -39.76
N GLY A 197 24.78 12.97 -40.10
CA GLY A 197 26.04 13.57 -40.54
C GLY A 197 27.05 14.00 -39.47
N SER A 198 26.77 13.81 -38.17
CA SER A 198 27.72 14.11 -37.10
C SER A 198 28.66 12.92 -36.77
N LYS A 199 29.70 12.71 -37.59
CA LYS A 199 30.72 11.64 -37.43
C LYS A 199 31.34 11.51 -36.02
N SER A 200 31.37 12.58 -35.23
CA SER A 200 31.93 12.58 -33.86
C SER A 200 30.93 12.13 -32.79
N GLU A 201 29.63 12.07 -33.10
CA GLU A 201 28.55 11.69 -32.18
C GLU A 201 28.12 10.23 -32.37
N GLU A 202 28.53 9.59 -33.45
CA GLU A 202 28.17 8.21 -33.74
C GLU A 202 28.84 7.19 -32.79
N MET A 203 28.09 6.15 -32.44
CA MET A 203 28.53 5.05 -31.56
C MET A 203 29.35 4.01 -32.32
N ILE A 204 29.04 3.83 -33.61
CA ILE A 204 29.73 2.95 -34.55
C ILE A 204 30.41 3.84 -35.58
N GLN A 205 31.73 3.72 -35.73
CA GLN A 205 32.49 4.48 -36.73
C GLN A 205 32.41 3.74 -38.07
N LEU A 206 31.42 4.10 -38.88
CA LEU A 206 31.25 3.62 -40.25
C LEU A 206 31.96 4.55 -41.24
N GLY A 207 32.40 4.02 -42.38
CA GLY A 207 32.92 4.84 -43.46
C GLY A 207 31.79 5.51 -44.26
N ASP A 208 32.12 6.58 -44.99
CA ASP A 208 31.14 7.37 -45.75
C ASP A 208 30.37 6.56 -46.80
N GLN A 209 31.00 5.51 -47.34
CA GLN A 209 30.40 4.65 -48.35
C GLN A 209 29.34 3.72 -47.73
N GLU A 210 29.61 3.19 -46.55
CA GLU A 210 28.70 2.33 -45.79
C GLU A 210 27.50 3.11 -45.24
N VAL A 211 27.74 4.34 -44.76
CA VAL A 211 26.67 5.25 -44.31
C VAL A 211 25.78 5.64 -45.49
N SER A 212 26.35 5.94 -46.66
CA SER A 212 25.56 6.27 -47.85
C SER A 212 24.68 5.10 -48.33
N GLU A 213 25.16 3.86 -48.26
CA GLU A 213 24.37 2.67 -48.60
C GLU A 213 23.27 2.40 -47.58
N LEU A 214 23.52 2.61 -46.28
CA LEU A 214 22.51 2.49 -45.23
C LEU A 214 21.43 3.56 -45.33
N CYS A 215 21.84 4.81 -45.51
CA CYS A 215 20.93 5.96 -45.55
C CYS A 215 20.16 6.08 -46.86
N GLY A 216 20.59 5.37 -47.90
CA GLY A 216 19.82 5.18 -49.14
C GLY A 216 18.65 4.19 -49.02
N LEU A 217 18.54 3.45 -47.90
CA LEU A 217 17.48 2.46 -47.70
C LEU A 217 16.16 3.10 -47.20
N PRO A 218 15.00 2.50 -47.53
CA PRO A 218 13.72 2.92 -46.96
C PRO A 218 13.70 2.85 -45.44
N ARG A 219 13.04 3.81 -44.79
CA ARG A 219 12.92 3.89 -43.32
C ARG A 219 12.35 2.62 -42.69
N GLU A 220 11.43 1.92 -43.37
CA GLU A 220 10.87 0.66 -42.87
C GLU A 220 11.90 -0.47 -42.79
N LYS A 221 12.79 -0.55 -43.79
CA LYS A 221 13.87 -1.53 -43.84
C LYS A 221 14.95 -1.23 -42.81
N LEU A 222 15.25 0.05 -42.59
CA LEU A 222 16.14 0.50 -41.51
C LEU A 222 15.58 0.19 -40.13
N ALA A 223 14.29 0.44 -39.89
CA ALA A 223 13.64 0.10 -38.63
C ALA A 223 13.60 -1.43 -38.38
N ALA A 224 13.44 -2.23 -39.45
CA ALA A 224 13.55 -3.68 -39.36
C ALA A 224 14.98 -4.13 -39.02
N ALA A 225 15.99 -3.53 -39.66
CA ALA A 225 17.39 -3.79 -39.36
C ALA A 225 17.75 -3.43 -37.91
N GLU A 226 17.20 -2.32 -37.40
CA GLU A 226 17.42 -1.87 -36.02
C GLU A 226 16.84 -2.86 -35.00
N ARG A 227 15.63 -3.38 -35.23
CA ARG A 227 15.04 -4.41 -34.36
C ARG A 227 15.88 -5.67 -34.31
N VAL A 228 16.36 -6.13 -35.48
CA VAL A 228 17.23 -7.31 -35.58
C VAL A 228 18.59 -7.05 -34.92
N LEU A 229 19.14 -5.84 -35.05
CA LEU A 229 20.37 -5.47 -34.35
C LEU A 229 20.17 -5.50 -32.82
N ARG A 230 19.12 -4.85 -32.30
CA ARG A 230 18.83 -4.83 -30.85
C ARG A 230 18.63 -6.23 -30.26
N SER A 231 18.00 -7.15 -31.00
CA SER A 231 17.81 -8.53 -30.52
C SER A 231 19.08 -9.38 -30.52
N ASN A 232 20.08 -9.02 -31.34
CA ASN A 232 21.32 -9.78 -31.50
C ASN A 232 22.54 -9.12 -30.82
N VAL A 233 22.40 -7.92 -30.24
CA VAL A 233 23.49 -7.22 -29.54
C VAL A 233 23.46 -7.57 -28.05
N ASP A 234 24.60 -8.03 -27.54
CA ASP A 234 24.89 -8.19 -26.13
C ASP A 234 26.03 -7.22 -25.75
N ILE A 235 25.67 -6.14 -25.07
CA ILE A 235 26.60 -5.07 -24.66
C ILE A 235 27.64 -5.58 -23.66
N LEU A 236 27.30 -6.60 -22.86
CA LEU A 236 28.15 -7.11 -21.78
C LEU A 236 29.11 -8.22 -22.27
N LYS A 237 28.80 -8.89 -23.38
CA LYS A 237 29.59 -9.98 -23.96
C LYS A 237 31.09 -9.67 -24.12
N PRO A 238 31.53 -8.56 -24.76
CA PRO A 238 32.97 -8.30 -24.94
C PRO A 238 33.70 -8.03 -23.63
N ILE A 239 33.01 -7.49 -22.62
CA ILE A 239 33.57 -7.22 -21.30
C ILE A 239 33.70 -8.50 -20.47
N LEU A 240 32.69 -9.39 -20.54
CA LEU A 240 32.76 -10.68 -19.88
C LEU A 240 33.80 -11.61 -20.52
N ARG A 241 33.99 -11.53 -21.84
CA ARG A 241 35.05 -12.28 -22.55
C ARG A 241 36.46 -11.76 -22.25
N THR A 242 36.64 -10.47 -22.03
CA THR A 242 37.95 -9.88 -21.71
C THR A 242 38.48 -10.25 -20.32
N LEU A 243 37.62 -10.75 -19.42
CA LEU A 243 38.03 -11.41 -18.17
C LEU A 243 38.80 -12.71 -18.43
N ASN A 244 38.46 -13.43 -19.49
CA ASN A 244 39.04 -14.73 -19.83
C ASN A 244 40.26 -14.63 -20.76
N SER A 245 40.53 -13.46 -21.33
CA SER A 245 41.66 -13.22 -22.23
C SER A 245 42.74 -12.34 -21.60
N THR A 246 43.97 -12.43 -22.11
CA THR A 246 45.13 -11.60 -21.74
C THR A 246 45.01 -10.17 -22.30
N SER A 247 43.86 -9.54 -22.10
CA SER A 247 43.56 -8.17 -22.53
C SER A 247 44.28 -7.13 -21.66
N PRO A 248 44.50 -5.89 -22.15
CA PRO A 248 45.21 -4.84 -21.40
C PRO A 248 44.52 -4.52 -20.07
N LEU A 249 45.31 -4.13 -19.06
CA LEU A 249 44.86 -3.85 -17.68
C LEU A 249 43.55 -3.03 -17.52
N PRO A 250 43.26 -1.98 -18.32
CA PRO A 250 42.06 -1.15 -18.13
C PRO A 250 40.75 -1.91 -18.41
N SER A 251 40.75 -2.86 -19.35
CA SER A 251 39.55 -3.64 -19.67
C SER A 251 39.21 -4.67 -18.59
N LYS A 252 40.21 -5.15 -17.83
CA LYS A 252 40.00 -6.07 -16.70
C LYS A 252 39.38 -5.35 -15.50
N GLU A 253 39.88 -4.16 -15.16
CA GLU A 253 39.31 -3.35 -14.08
C GLU A 253 37.85 -2.94 -14.37
N LEU A 254 37.56 -2.58 -15.63
CA LEU A 254 36.19 -2.32 -16.06
C LEU A 254 35.33 -3.58 -15.92
N ALA A 255 35.80 -4.72 -16.39
CA ALA A 255 35.02 -5.95 -16.34
C ALA A 255 34.73 -6.44 -14.91
N GLU A 256 35.68 -6.28 -14.00
CA GLU A 256 35.46 -6.57 -12.58
C GLU A 256 34.46 -5.58 -11.96
N ALA A 257 34.59 -4.28 -12.24
CA ALA A 257 33.66 -3.26 -11.77
C ALA A 257 32.23 -3.47 -12.32
N THR A 258 32.10 -3.85 -13.59
CA THR A 258 30.82 -4.18 -14.21
C THR A 258 30.22 -5.45 -13.61
N LYS A 259 31.04 -6.47 -13.29
CA LYS A 259 30.57 -7.69 -12.60
C LYS A 259 30.06 -7.39 -11.19
N THR A 260 30.80 -6.58 -10.42
CA THR A 260 30.34 -6.15 -9.08
C THR A 260 29.06 -5.35 -9.17
N LEU A 261 28.95 -4.48 -10.18
CA LEU A 261 27.74 -3.71 -10.42
C LEU A 261 26.55 -4.60 -10.76
N LEU A 262 26.69 -5.56 -11.70
CA LEU A 262 25.63 -6.52 -12.04
C LEU A 262 25.16 -7.31 -10.81
N HIS A 263 26.10 -7.72 -9.95
CA HIS A 263 25.74 -8.40 -8.71
C HIS A 263 24.95 -7.49 -7.77
N SER A 264 25.41 -6.25 -7.55
CA SER A 264 24.71 -5.28 -6.70
C SER A 264 23.31 -4.95 -7.24
N LEU A 265 23.17 -4.67 -8.55
CA LEU A 265 21.89 -4.43 -9.21
C LEU A 265 20.98 -5.65 -9.17
N GLY A 266 21.53 -6.86 -9.31
CA GLY A 266 20.77 -8.10 -9.18
C GLY A 266 20.16 -8.25 -7.79
N THR A 267 20.93 -7.96 -6.73
CA THR A 267 20.42 -7.98 -5.35
C THR A 267 19.38 -6.88 -5.11
N LEU A 268 19.61 -5.67 -5.64
CA LEU A 268 18.67 -4.54 -5.52
C LEU A 268 17.37 -4.85 -6.24
N ALA A 269 17.43 -5.40 -7.45
CA ALA A 269 16.26 -5.82 -8.21
C ALA A 269 15.48 -6.90 -7.45
N GLN A 270 16.17 -7.92 -6.91
CA GLN A 270 15.51 -8.95 -6.13
C GLN A 270 14.78 -8.38 -4.90
N GLU A 271 15.42 -7.48 -4.15
CA GLU A 271 14.80 -6.82 -3.00
C GLU A 271 13.60 -5.96 -3.44
N LEU A 272 13.76 -5.11 -4.46
CA LEU A 272 12.72 -4.20 -4.93
C LEU A 272 11.51 -4.95 -5.52
N PHE A 273 11.73 -6.01 -6.30
CA PHE A 273 10.65 -6.85 -6.85
C PHE A 273 10.01 -7.76 -5.80
N SER A 274 10.72 -8.11 -4.73
CA SER A 274 10.13 -8.87 -3.63
C SER A 274 9.09 -8.06 -2.84
N MET A 275 9.19 -6.73 -2.86
CA MET A 275 8.30 -5.80 -2.17
C MET A 275 6.99 -5.62 -2.92
N ARG A 276 6.04 -6.53 -2.67
CA ARG A 276 4.69 -6.48 -3.28
C ARG A 276 3.77 -5.42 -2.65
N SER A 277 4.12 -4.86 -1.50
CA SER A 277 3.25 -3.95 -0.73
C SER A 277 2.80 -2.72 -1.51
N TRP A 278 3.71 -2.04 -2.22
CA TRP A 278 3.39 -0.86 -3.01
C TRP A 278 2.55 -1.19 -4.25
N SER A 279 2.85 -2.32 -4.90
CA SER A 279 2.04 -2.85 -6.01
C SER A 279 0.60 -3.10 -5.56
N ASP A 280 0.42 -3.83 -4.46
CA ASP A 280 -0.90 -4.14 -3.88
C ASP A 280 -1.64 -2.85 -3.49
N MET A 281 -0.94 -1.90 -2.85
CA MET A 281 -1.50 -0.59 -2.45
C MET A 281 -1.97 0.21 -3.66
N ARG A 282 -1.15 0.30 -4.71
CA ARG A 282 -1.49 1.02 -5.93
C ARG A 282 -2.71 0.42 -6.61
N GLN A 283 -2.84 -0.90 -6.66
CA GLN A 283 -3.99 -1.57 -7.27
C GLN A 283 -5.30 -1.24 -6.54
N GLU A 284 -5.30 -1.27 -5.20
CA GLU A 284 -6.48 -0.93 -4.39
C GLU A 284 -6.82 0.57 -4.43
N VAL A 285 -5.81 1.46 -4.45
CA VAL A 285 -6.05 2.92 -4.59
C VAL A 285 -6.56 3.26 -5.99
N MET A 286 -6.00 2.65 -7.04
CA MET A 286 -6.49 2.84 -8.42
C MET A 286 -7.95 2.41 -8.56
N PHE A 287 -8.35 1.33 -7.88
CA PHE A 287 -9.76 0.95 -7.79
C PHE A 287 -10.61 2.05 -7.16
N LEU A 288 -10.19 2.60 -6.01
CA LEU A 288 -10.91 3.69 -5.34
C LEU A 288 -11.03 4.96 -6.19
N THR A 289 -10.02 5.31 -6.99
CA THR A 289 -10.02 6.53 -7.83
C THR A 289 -10.81 6.37 -9.13
N ASN A 290 -10.90 5.15 -9.68
CA ASN A 290 -11.67 4.88 -10.91
C ASN A 290 -13.14 4.56 -10.65
N VAL A 291 -13.52 4.42 -9.38
CA VAL A 291 -14.90 4.16 -8.99
C VAL A 291 -15.72 5.44 -9.16
N ASN A 292 -16.62 5.42 -10.15
CA ASN A 292 -17.65 6.46 -10.28
C ASN A 292 -18.47 6.54 -8.98
N SER A 293 -18.95 7.75 -8.65
CA SER A 293 -19.74 8.08 -7.46
C SER A 293 -21.04 7.28 -7.28
N SER A 294 -21.38 6.37 -8.20
CA SER A 294 -22.55 5.48 -8.17
C SER A 294 -22.31 4.09 -7.57
N SER A 295 -21.07 3.72 -7.24
CA SER A 295 -20.80 2.43 -6.58
C SER A 295 -21.31 2.40 -5.13
N SER A 296 -21.59 1.20 -4.59
CA SER A 296 -22.05 1.08 -3.21
C SER A 296 -20.96 1.48 -2.22
N SER A 297 -21.29 2.34 -1.25
CA SER A 297 -20.36 2.81 -0.20
C SER A 297 -19.69 1.67 0.59
N THR A 298 -20.26 0.47 0.56
CA THR A 298 -19.71 -0.76 1.14
C THR A 298 -18.46 -1.26 0.42
N GLN A 299 -18.35 -1.13 -0.90
CA GLN A 299 -17.17 -1.55 -1.67
C GLN A 299 -15.97 -0.65 -1.38
N ILE A 300 -16.22 0.66 -1.27
CA ILE A 300 -15.22 1.66 -0.86
C ILE A 300 -14.68 1.32 0.53
N TYR A 301 -15.58 1.05 1.49
CA TYR A 301 -15.18 0.66 2.84
C TYR A 301 -14.41 -0.65 2.86
N GLN A 302 -14.81 -1.63 2.05
CA GLN A 302 -14.14 -2.93 1.97
C GLN A 302 -12.71 -2.79 1.44
N ALA A 303 -12.49 -1.95 0.41
CA ALA A 303 -11.15 -1.64 -0.09
C ALA A 303 -10.30 -0.93 0.96
N VAL A 304 -10.84 0.09 1.64
CA VAL A 304 -10.15 0.80 2.74
C VAL A 304 -9.82 -0.17 3.90
N SER A 305 -10.75 -1.05 4.26
CA SER A 305 -10.55 -2.09 5.29
C SER A 305 -9.46 -3.09 4.88
N ARG A 306 -9.36 -3.48 3.60
CA ARG A 306 -8.24 -4.32 3.13
C ARG A 306 -6.90 -3.61 3.26
N ILE A 307 -6.84 -2.34 2.88
CA ILE A 307 -5.62 -1.52 2.98
C ILE A 307 -5.14 -1.43 4.43
N VAL A 308 -6.02 -0.99 5.33
CA VAL A 308 -5.65 -0.63 6.72
C VAL A 308 -5.69 -1.83 7.67
N CYS A 309 -6.67 -2.72 7.52
CA CYS A 309 -6.97 -3.80 8.49
C CYS A 309 -6.53 -5.19 8.00
N GLY A 310 -6.30 -5.37 6.69
CA GLY A 310 -5.82 -6.63 6.12
C GLY A 310 -6.85 -7.75 6.05
N HIS A 311 -8.12 -7.46 6.34
CA HIS A 311 -9.23 -8.40 6.18
C HIS A 311 -10.41 -7.70 5.48
N PRO A 312 -11.04 -8.35 4.48
CA PRO A 312 -12.22 -7.84 3.79
C PRO A 312 -13.49 -7.92 4.64
N GLU A 313 -13.41 -8.59 5.79
CA GLU A 313 -14.56 -8.95 6.59
C GLU A 313 -14.90 -7.83 7.56
N GLY A 314 -15.87 -7.00 7.15
CA GLY A 314 -16.83 -6.43 8.09
C GLY A 314 -17.75 -7.50 8.71
N GLY A 315 -17.20 -8.68 8.99
CA GLY A 315 -17.89 -9.96 9.21
C GLY A 315 -17.98 -10.39 10.67
N GLY A 316 -17.82 -9.46 11.60
CA GLY A 316 -18.37 -9.68 12.93
C GLY A 316 -19.82 -9.23 12.95
N LEU A 317 -20.71 -9.97 13.62
CA LEU A 317 -22.00 -9.39 13.99
C LEU A 317 -21.71 -8.10 14.74
N LYS A 318 -22.33 -7.00 14.31
CA LYS A 318 -22.33 -5.77 15.11
C LYS A 318 -23.07 -6.09 16.39
N ILE A 319 -22.33 -6.42 17.44
CA ILE A 319 -22.91 -6.38 18.77
C ILE A 319 -23.13 -4.90 19.04
N LYS A 320 -24.39 -4.49 19.19
CA LYS A 320 -24.70 -3.23 19.86
C LYS A 320 -24.04 -3.34 21.21
N SER A 321 -23.00 -2.55 21.44
CA SER A 321 -22.33 -2.52 22.73
C SER A 321 -23.43 -2.24 23.77
N LEU A 322 -23.60 -3.15 24.73
CA LEU A 322 -24.43 -2.86 25.90
C LEU A 322 -23.59 -2.13 26.95
N ASN A 323 -22.58 -1.38 26.50
CA ASN A 323 -21.75 -0.59 27.38
C ASN A 323 -22.51 0.69 27.73
N TRP A 324 -23.32 0.60 28.79
CA TRP A 324 -24.12 1.69 29.35
C TRP A 324 -23.30 2.99 29.60
N TYR A 325 -21.98 2.87 29.72
CA TYR A 325 -21.07 4.00 29.97
C TYR A 325 -20.56 4.70 28.69
N GLU A 326 -20.53 4.02 27.54
CA GLU A 326 -20.06 4.58 26.25
C GLU A 326 -21.23 4.90 25.30
N ASP A 327 -22.28 4.09 25.34
CA ASP A 327 -23.51 4.30 24.58
C ASP A 327 -24.55 5.04 25.44
N ASN A 328 -24.30 6.33 25.74
CA ASN A 328 -25.32 7.24 26.27
C ASN A 328 -26.51 7.46 25.31
N ASN A 329 -26.60 6.70 24.22
CA ASN A 329 -27.63 6.80 23.22
C ASN A 329 -28.66 5.67 23.35
N TYR A 330 -29.39 5.62 24.47
CA TYR A 330 -30.61 4.81 24.58
C TYR A 330 -31.63 5.17 23.48
N LYS A 331 -31.53 6.38 22.89
CA LYS A 331 -32.27 6.81 21.68
C LYS A 331 -31.87 6.07 20.38
N ALA A 332 -30.74 5.36 20.32
CA ALA A 332 -30.42 4.48 19.19
C ALA A 332 -31.04 3.07 19.33
N LEU A 333 -31.56 2.73 20.51
CA LEU A 333 -32.25 1.46 20.79
C LEU A 333 -33.73 1.53 20.41
N PHE A 334 -34.36 2.68 20.64
CA PHE A 334 -35.69 2.99 20.15
C PHE A 334 -35.53 3.87 18.92
N GLY A 335 -35.68 3.31 17.72
CA GLY A 335 -35.51 3.99 16.43
C GLY A 335 -36.43 5.20 16.23
N GLY A 336 -36.24 6.23 17.03
CA GLY A 336 -36.81 7.55 16.82
C GLY A 336 -36.00 8.21 15.72
N ASN A 337 -36.71 8.66 14.69
CA ASN A 337 -36.24 9.73 13.81
C ASN A 337 -36.05 11.00 14.67
N GLY A 338 -34.95 11.03 15.43
CA GLY A 338 -34.52 12.21 16.15
C GLY A 338 -33.98 13.21 15.13
N THR A 339 -34.83 14.19 14.82
CA THR A 339 -34.46 15.44 14.16
C THR A 339 -33.23 16.07 14.84
N GLU A 340 -32.14 16.17 14.10
CA GLU A 340 -31.31 17.38 13.91
C GLU A 340 -30.96 18.27 15.13
N GLU A 341 -30.57 17.71 16.28
CA GLU A 341 -30.05 18.53 17.40
C GLU A 341 -28.54 18.36 17.71
N ASP A 342 -27.80 17.55 16.94
CA ASP A 342 -26.32 17.46 17.06
C ASP A 342 -25.57 18.42 16.09
N ALA A 343 -26.26 19.36 15.46
CA ALA A 343 -25.76 20.18 14.35
C ALA A 343 -25.45 21.65 14.70
N GLU A 344 -25.06 21.97 15.94
CA GLU A 344 -24.27 23.20 16.14
C GLU A 344 -22.85 22.95 15.63
N THR A 345 -22.68 23.27 14.35
CA THR A 345 -21.47 23.15 13.56
C THR A 345 -20.43 24.16 14.05
N PHE A 346 -19.73 23.80 15.12
CA PHE A 346 -18.54 24.51 15.60
C PHE A 346 -17.36 24.19 14.66
N TYR A 347 -17.39 24.72 13.44
CA TYR A 347 -16.21 24.76 12.58
C TYR A 347 -15.55 26.12 12.77
N ASP A 348 -14.38 26.12 13.42
CA ASP A 348 -13.61 27.34 13.64
C ASP A 348 -13.29 28.04 12.31
N ASN A 349 -13.36 29.37 12.28
CA ASN A 349 -12.92 30.18 11.12
C ASN A 349 -11.41 30.10 10.83
N SER A 350 -10.64 29.33 11.62
CA SER A 350 -9.20 29.15 11.45
C SER A 350 -8.83 28.07 10.42
N THR A 351 -9.77 27.21 10.02
CA THR A 351 -9.56 26.14 9.03
C THR A 351 -9.89 26.60 7.62
N THR A 352 -9.29 25.96 6.60
CA THR A 352 -9.56 26.28 5.20
C THR A 352 -10.98 25.85 4.79
N PRO A 353 -11.62 26.53 3.81
CA PRO A 353 -12.97 26.18 3.36
C PRO A 353 -13.06 24.73 2.85
N TYR A 354 -11.99 24.23 2.22
CA TYR A 354 -11.88 22.84 1.81
C TYR A 354 -11.89 21.86 2.99
N CYS A 355 -11.17 22.18 4.08
CA CYS A 355 -11.13 21.34 5.28
C CYS A 355 -12.52 21.25 5.93
N ASN A 356 -13.24 22.37 6.03
CA ASN A 356 -14.59 22.38 6.59
C ASN A 356 -15.58 21.59 5.75
N ASP A 357 -15.50 21.70 4.41
CA ASP A 357 -16.34 20.90 3.52
C ASP A 357 -16.02 19.40 3.61
N LEU A 358 -14.73 19.04 3.72
CA LEU A 358 -14.30 17.66 3.93
C LEU A 358 -14.84 17.08 5.24
N MET A 359 -14.72 17.82 6.35
CA MET A 359 -15.25 17.38 7.66
C MET A 359 -16.77 17.19 7.63
N LYS A 360 -17.49 18.10 6.96
CA LYS A 360 -18.94 17.98 6.75
C LYS A 360 -19.31 16.73 5.94
N ASN A 361 -18.55 16.43 4.90
CA ASN A 361 -18.73 15.23 4.08
C ASN A 361 -18.43 13.93 4.86
N LEU A 362 -17.47 13.96 5.77
CA LEU A 362 -17.16 12.82 6.64
C LEU A 362 -18.25 12.58 7.70
N GLU A 363 -18.93 13.62 8.17
CA GLU A 363 -20.06 13.52 9.11
C GLU A 363 -21.36 13.06 8.45
N SER A 364 -21.59 13.47 7.20
CA SER A 364 -22.83 13.18 6.46
C SER A 364 -22.93 11.72 6.01
N SER A 365 -21.80 11.07 5.70
CA SER A 365 -21.81 9.68 5.25
C SER A 365 -21.97 8.69 6.42
N PRO A 366 -22.95 7.76 6.37
CA PRO A 366 -23.28 6.89 7.49
C PRO A 366 -22.16 5.91 7.87
N LEU A 367 -21.29 5.55 6.91
CA LEU A 367 -20.15 4.67 7.15
C LEU A 367 -18.95 5.42 7.74
N SER A 368 -18.64 6.63 7.25
CA SER A 368 -17.53 7.43 7.77
C SER A 368 -17.86 8.06 9.11
N ARG A 369 -19.14 8.33 9.43
CA ARG A 369 -19.57 8.95 10.69
C ARG A 369 -19.06 8.22 11.93
N ILE A 370 -19.00 6.89 11.89
CA ILE A 370 -18.52 6.07 13.02
C ILE A 370 -17.02 6.30 13.25
N ILE A 371 -16.23 6.18 12.19
CA ILE A 371 -14.77 6.38 12.25
C ILE A 371 -14.46 7.84 12.59
N TRP A 372 -15.19 8.78 12.00
CA TRP A 372 -15.02 10.21 12.23
C TRP A 372 -15.33 10.59 13.69
N LYS A 373 -16.35 10.00 14.32
CA LYS A 373 -16.58 10.21 15.77
C LYS A 373 -15.39 9.80 16.63
N ALA A 374 -14.64 8.77 16.22
CA ALA A 374 -13.44 8.34 16.94
C ALA A 374 -12.20 9.19 16.60
N LEU A 375 -12.08 9.70 15.36
CA LEU A 375 -10.94 10.52 14.91
C LEU A 375 -11.09 12.01 15.25
N LYS A 376 -12.30 12.54 15.34
CA LYS A 376 -12.57 13.97 15.59
C LYS A 376 -11.90 14.48 16.88
N PRO A 377 -11.99 13.79 18.04
CA PRO A 377 -11.28 14.21 19.24
C PRO A 377 -9.76 14.21 19.10
N LEU A 378 -9.21 13.35 18.24
CA LEU A 378 -7.77 13.25 18.01
C LEU A 378 -7.24 14.38 17.12
N LEU A 379 -7.95 14.70 16.04
CA LEU A 379 -7.48 15.67 15.04
C LEU A 379 -7.84 17.12 15.38
N VAL A 380 -8.98 17.34 16.02
CA VAL A 380 -9.51 18.69 16.31
C VAL A 380 -9.42 19.02 17.81
N GLY A 381 -9.32 18.01 18.67
CA GLY A 381 -9.33 18.19 20.12
C GLY A 381 -8.11 18.96 20.64
N LYS A 382 -8.31 19.67 21.74
CA LYS A 382 -7.24 20.35 22.50
C LYS A 382 -7.14 19.74 23.89
N ILE A 383 -5.93 19.34 24.29
CA ILE A 383 -5.66 18.80 25.62
C ILE A 383 -5.22 19.97 26.52
N LEU A 384 -6.06 20.32 27.49
CA LEU A 384 -5.75 21.34 28.48
C LEU A 384 -5.08 20.68 29.69
N TYR A 385 -4.06 21.31 30.26
CA TYR A 385 -3.36 20.82 31.45
C TYR A 385 -3.17 21.91 32.50
N THR A 386 -3.16 21.51 33.78
CA THR A 386 -2.98 22.39 34.95
C THR A 386 -2.40 21.59 36.12
N PRO A 387 -1.62 22.19 37.04
CA PRO A 387 -1.05 23.55 36.99
C PRO A 387 0.14 23.65 36.03
N ASP A 388 0.46 24.87 35.58
CA ASP A 388 1.64 25.13 34.76
C ASP A 388 2.90 25.26 35.65
N THR A 389 3.60 24.14 35.83
CA THR A 389 4.81 24.01 36.66
C THR A 389 5.93 23.40 35.82
N PRO A 390 7.22 23.60 36.17
CA PRO A 390 8.31 22.99 35.40
C PRO A 390 8.21 21.46 35.33
N ALA A 391 7.71 20.80 36.38
CA ALA A 391 7.48 19.36 36.38
C ALA A 391 6.34 18.94 35.42
N THR A 392 5.20 19.64 35.44
CA THR A 392 4.09 19.33 34.52
C THR A 392 4.45 19.63 33.06
N ARG A 393 5.28 20.66 32.79
CA ARG A 393 5.82 20.90 31.44
C ARG A 393 6.69 19.77 30.93
N GLN A 394 7.49 19.12 31.78
CA GLN A 394 8.27 17.93 31.39
C GLN A 394 7.35 16.76 31.02
N VAL A 395 6.30 16.52 31.80
CA VAL A 395 5.29 15.49 31.48
C VAL A 395 4.62 15.81 30.14
N MET A 396 4.21 17.07 29.92
CA MET A 396 3.59 17.48 28.66
C MET A 396 4.55 17.43 27.47
N ALA A 397 5.85 17.61 27.68
CA ALA A 397 6.86 17.43 26.64
C ALA A 397 6.93 15.96 26.19
N GLU A 398 6.92 15.00 27.12
CA GLU A 398 6.88 13.57 26.80
C GLU A 398 5.57 13.18 26.12
N VAL A 399 4.43 13.74 26.57
CA VAL A 399 3.14 13.54 25.89
C VAL A 399 3.19 14.09 24.47
N ASN A 400 3.71 15.31 24.26
CA ASN A 400 3.82 15.92 22.94
C ASN A 400 4.72 15.09 22.00
N LYS A 401 5.77 14.47 22.53
CA LYS A 401 6.63 13.56 21.75
C LYS A 401 5.85 12.38 21.14
N THR A 402 4.86 11.84 21.85
CA THR A 402 4.00 10.77 21.30
C THR A 402 3.14 11.25 20.12
N PHE A 403 2.72 12.52 20.11
CA PHE A 403 1.99 13.11 18.99
C PHE A 403 2.90 13.55 17.84
N GLN A 404 4.15 13.94 18.14
CA GLN A 404 5.14 14.30 17.12
C GLN A 404 5.47 13.16 16.16
N GLU A 405 5.34 11.91 16.58
CA GLU A 405 5.48 10.75 15.67
C GLU A 405 4.47 10.79 14.51
N LEU A 406 3.28 11.38 14.71
CA LEU A 406 2.29 11.62 13.65
C LEU A 406 2.57 12.91 12.87
N ALA A 407 3.37 13.83 13.40
CA ALA A 407 3.69 15.10 12.75
C ALA A 407 4.62 14.93 11.53
N VAL A 408 5.25 13.75 11.35
CA VAL A 408 6.08 13.44 10.17
C VAL A 408 5.33 13.67 8.85
N PHE A 409 4.00 13.54 8.83
CA PHE A 409 3.20 13.80 7.63
C PHE A 409 3.21 15.27 7.18
N HIS A 410 3.48 16.22 8.08
CA HIS A 410 3.64 17.63 7.73
C HIS A 410 4.93 17.87 6.93
N ASP A 411 6.02 17.20 7.33
CA ASP A 411 7.32 17.38 6.70
C ASP A 411 7.42 16.69 5.34
N LEU A 412 6.54 15.71 5.05
CA LEU A 412 6.50 15.01 3.76
C LEU A 412 6.27 15.95 2.57
N GLU A 413 5.45 16.98 2.73
CA GLU A 413 5.19 17.96 1.67
C GLU A 413 6.47 18.75 1.34
N GLY A 414 7.15 19.28 2.36
CA GLY A 414 8.43 19.97 2.18
C GLY A 414 9.54 19.08 1.65
N MET A 415 9.60 17.82 2.10
CA MET A 415 10.52 16.83 1.55
C MET A 415 10.25 16.53 0.06
N TRP A 416 8.99 16.44 -0.34
CA TRP A 416 8.62 16.22 -1.73
C TRP A 416 8.97 17.43 -2.60
N GLU A 417 8.72 18.65 -2.11
CA GLU A 417 9.10 19.88 -2.81
C GLU A 417 10.60 19.94 -3.10
N GLU A 418 11.44 19.55 -2.13
CA GLU A 418 12.90 19.56 -2.29
C GLU A 418 13.43 18.40 -3.14
N LEU A 419 12.92 17.18 -2.93
CA LEU A 419 13.44 15.95 -3.55
C LEU A 419 12.87 15.69 -4.94
N SER A 420 11.62 16.10 -5.21
CA SER A 420 10.95 15.87 -6.50
C SER A 420 11.80 16.30 -7.70
N PRO A 421 12.33 17.54 -7.79
CA PRO A 421 13.15 17.95 -8.92
C PRO A 421 14.50 17.21 -8.99
N LYS A 422 15.10 16.86 -7.84
CA LYS A 422 16.36 16.10 -7.79
C LYS A 422 16.16 14.68 -8.31
N ILE A 423 15.06 14.02 -7.93
CA ILE A 423 14.70 12.69 -8.40
C ILE A 423 14.37 12.74 -9.90
N TRP A 424 13.60 13.73 -10.34
CA TRP A 424 13.26 13.89 -11.76
C TRP A 424 14.51 14.07 -12.63
N THR A 425 15.39 15.00 -12.25
CA THR A 425 16.65 15.26 -12.96
C THR A 425 17.59 14.06 -12.93
N PHE A 426 17.65 13.32 -11.82
CA PHE A 426 18.44 12.10 -11.71
C PHE A 426 17.88 10.98 -12.60
N MET A 427 16.57 10.78 -12.59
CA MET A 427 15.91 9.74 -13.41
C MET A 427 15.99 10.05 -14.91
N GLU A 428 15.97 11.33 -15.31
CA GLU A 428 15.95 11.73 -16.71
C GLU A 428 17.36 11.86 -17.31
N ASN A 429 18.26 12.58 -16.63
CA ASN A 429 19.51 13.11 -17.19
C ASN A 429 20.80 12.53 -16.55
N SER A 430 20.73 11.65 -15.55
CA SER A 430 21.94 11.15 -14.89
C SER A 430 22.62 10.06 -15.71
N GLN A 431 23.95 10.19 -15.87
CA GLN A 431 24.77 9.19 -16.56
C GLN A 431 24.77 7.83 -15.84
N GLU A 432 24.58 7.82 -14.52
CA GLU A 432 24.42 6.61 -13.73
C GLU A 432 23.13 5.86 -14.08
N MET A 433 22.04 6.59 -14.33
CA MET A 433 20.77 5.99 -14.75
C MET A 433 20.83 5.52 -16.21
N ASP A 434 21.53 6.26 -17.07
CA ASP A 434 21.82 5.83 -18.44
C ASP A 434 22.61 4.52 -18.51
N LEU A 435 23.42 4.22 -17.50
CA LEU A 435 24.16 2.96 -17.41
C LEU A 435 23.27 1.80 -16.94
N VAL A 436 22.19 2.09 -16.22
CA VAL A 436 21.21 1.09 -15.74
C VAL A 436 20.15 0.78 -16.79
N ARG A 437 19.80 1.76 -17.64
CA ARG A 437 18.89 1.63 -18.78
C ARG A 437 19.47 0.70 -19.85
#